data_AF-A0A1G7CQG4-F1
#
_entry.id   AF-A0A1G7CQG4-F1
#
_cell.length_a   1.000
_cell.length_b   1.000
_cell.length_c   1.000
_cell.angle_alpha   90.00
_cell.angle_beta   90.00
_cell.angle_gamma   90.00
#
_symmetry.space_group_name_H-M   'P 1'
#
loop_
_entity.id
_entity.type
_entity.pdbx_description
1 polymer ?
#
loop_
_entity_poly.entity_id
_entity_poly.type
_entity_poly.pdbx_seq_one_letter_code
_entity_poly.pdbx_strand_id
1 'polypeptide(L)'
;MTATTENKTITKVRTPGRPKKTIRRSDFLMVRLTPTERILIEGRAKNAGLKPSEWFRRAAKNAKVFPRFTVEETGWFRMLAGLANNLNQLTHLAHVAGLFTLAMKCQTILKQVEELITKLSSHDG
;
A
#
# COMPACT_ATOMS: atom_id res chain seq x y z
N MET A 1 64.41 -29.14 31.70
CA MET A 1 63.03 -28.97 31.19
C MET A 1 62.59 -27.55 31.50
N THR A 2 62.59 -26.67 30.51
CA THR A 2 62.30 -25.24 30.63
C THR A 2 60.79 -25.02 30.52
N ALA A 3 60.14 -24.60 31.61
CA ALA A 3 58.72 -24.23 31.59
C ALA A 3 58.59 -22.74 31.20
N THR A 4 58.26 -22.51 29.93
CA THR A 4 57.91 -21.19 29.39
C THR A 4 56.58 -20.75 29.99
N THR A 5 56.60 -19.71 30.82
CA THR A 5 55.38 -19.11 31.38
C THR A 5 54.80 -18.13 30.36
N GLU A 6 53.66 -18.49 29.78
CA GLU A 6 52.92 -17.63 28.84
C GLU A 6 52.31 -16.42 29.57
N ASN A 7 52.92 -15.26 29.40
CA ASN A 7 52.34 -13.98 29.82
C ASN A 7 51.16 -13.60 28.91
N LYS A 8 49.94 -13.99 29.29
CA LYS A 8 48.71 -13.46 28.70
C LYS A 8 48.52 -12.00 29.09
N THR A 9 48.84 -11.09 28.18
CA THR A 9 48.52 -9.67 28.26
C THR A 9 47.00 -9.46 28.19
N ILE A 10 46.36 -9.28 29.34
CA ILE A 10 44.94 -8.90 29.45
C ILE A 10 44.81 -7.43 29.05
N THR A 11 44.46 -7.17 27.79
CA THR A 11 44.12 -5.83 27.32
C THR A 11 42.76 -5.43 27.89
N LYS A 12 42.75 -4.53 28.89
CA LYS A 12 41.53 -3.95 29.46
C LYS A 12 40.77 -3.14 28.40
N VAL A 13 39.72 -3.73 27.83
CA VAL A 13 38.81 -3.03 26.91
C VAL A 13 38.01 -1.99 27.71
N ARG A 14 38.18 -0.70 27.37
CA ARG A 14 37.45 0.40 28.01
C ARG A 14 35.95 0.27 27.73
N THR A 15 35.15 0.31 28.80
CA THR A 15 33.69 0.31 28.70
C THR A 15 33.22 1.67 28.16
N PRO A 16 32.50 1.73 27.02
CA PRO A 16 32.03 3.00 26.49
C PRO A 16 30.96 3.61 27.42
N GLY A 17 31.13 4.89 27.78
CA GLY A 17 30.24 5.61 28.70
C GLY A 17 28.84 5.89 28.16
N ARG A 18 28.62 5.75 26.84
CA ARG A 18 27.28 5.88 26.24
C ARG A 18 26.58 4.52 26.25
N PRO A 19 25.39 4.39 26.88
CA PRO A 19 24.63 3.15 26.83
C PRO A 19 24.30 2.76 25.39
N LYS A 20 24.35 1.45 25.12
CA LYS A 20 24.06 0.91 23.78
C LYS A 20 22.59 1.20 23.45
N LYS A 21 22.35 1.78 22.28
CA LYS A 21 21.00 1.96 21.75
C LYS A 21 20.29 0.61 21.59
N THR A 22 19.10 0.48 22.19
CA THR A 22 18.28 -0.74 22.21
C THR A 22 17.89 -1.19 20.80
N ILE A 23 17.46 -0.26 19.95
CA ILE A 23 17.06 -0.55 18.56
C ILE A 23 18.07 0.12 17.63
N ARG A 24 18.82 -0.72 16.91
CA ARG A 24 19.77 -0.31 15.87
C ARG A 24 19.18 -0.67 14.51
N ARG A 25 19.49 0.15 13.51
CA ARG A 25 19.20 -0.14 12.11
C ARG A 25 20.46 -0.78 11.52
N SER A 26 20.45 -2.10 11.38
CA SER A 26 21.58 -2.89 10.86
C SER A 26 21.51 -3.10 9.35
N ASP A 27 20.31 -3.12 8.80
CA ASP A 27 20.09 -3.57 7.43
C ASP A 27 20.04 -2.39 6.46
N PHE A 28 20.51 -2.64 5.24
CA PHE A 28 20.54 -1.66 4.16
C PHE A 28 19.67 -2.15 3.01
N LEU A 29 18.81 -1.26 2.51
CA LEU A 29 18.09 -1.40 1.25
C LEU A 29 18.67 -0.36 0.28
N MET A 30 19.32 -0.82 -0.79
CA MET A 30 19.92 0.05 -1.80
C MET A 30 18.99 0.17 -3.01
N VAL A 31 18.68 1.39 -3.42
CA VAL A 31 17.87 1.69 -4.61
C VAL A 31 18.72 2.51 -5.57
N ARG A 32 18.80 2.09 -6.83
CA ARG A 32 19.42 2.88 -7.89
C ARG A 32 18.41 3.91 -8.39
N LEU A 33 18.84 5.16 -8.47
CA LEU A 33 18.03 6.28 -8.92
C LEU A 33 18.64 6.88 -10.16
N THR A 34 17.80 7.37 -11.05
CA THR A 34 18.20 8.30 -12.10
C THR A 34 18.63 9.64 -11.47
N PRO A 35 19.43 10.47 -12.17
CA PRO A 35 19.80 11.79 -11.69
C PRO A 35 18.59 12.67 -11.34
N THR A 36 17.54 12.62 -12.16
CA THR A 36 16.31 13.38 -11.98
C THR A 36 15.55 12.97 -10.71
N GLU A 37 15.41 11.65 -10.47
CA GLU A 37 14.76 11.14 -9.26
C GLU A 37 15.53 11.54 -8.00
N ARG A 38 16.87 11.52 -8.06
CA ARG A 38 17.71 11.96 -6.95
C ARG A 38 17.45 13.42 -6.61
N ILE A 39 17.48 14.32 -7.60
CA ILE A 39 17.23 15.75 -7.40
C ILE A 39 15.83 15.98 -6.82
N LEU A 40 14.82 15.27 -7.34
CA LEU A 40 13.45 15.36 -6.83
C LEU A 40 13.34 14.96 -5.36
N ILE A 41 13.95 13.84 -4.98
CA ILE A 41 13.94 13.34 -3.59
C ILE A 41 14.70 14.32 -2.68
N GLU A 42 15.85 14.84 -3.11
CA GLU A 42 16.62 15.82 -2.36
C GLU A 42 15.82 17.11 -2.13
N GLY A 43 15.14 17.62 -3.16
CA GLY A 43 14.25 18.78 -3.04
C GLY A 43 13.10 18.56 -2.05
N ARG A 44 12.42 17.41 -2.14
CA ARG A 44 11.34 17.05 -1.20
C ARG A 44 11.84 16.90 0.24
N ALA A 45 13.01 16.28 0.42
CA ALA A 45 13.62 16.12 1.73
C ALA A 45 14.02 17.47 2.33
N LYS A 46 14.61 18.37 1.52
CA LYS A 46 14.98 19.73 1.94
C LYS A 46 13.75 20.53 2.39
N ASN A 47 12.66 20.50 1.62
CA ASN A 47 11.41 21.18 1.97
C ASN A 47 10.80 20.65 3.27
N ALA A 48 11.00 19.36 3.57
CA ALA A 48 10.56 18.75 4.82
C ALA A 48 11.55 18.93 5.99
N GLY A 49 12.72 19.56 5.79
CA GLY A 49 13.77 19.68 6.80
C GLY A 49 14.41 18.35 7.19
N LEU A 50 14.37 17.33 6.32
CA LEU A 50 14.86 15.99 6.58
C LEU A 50 16.04 15.63 5.69
N LYS A 51 16.84 14.64 6.13
CA LYS A 51 17.83 14.01 5.25
C LYS A 51 17.12 13.16 4.19
N PRO A 52 17.62 13.06 2.95
CA PRO A 52 17.01 12.27 1.88
C PRO A 52 16.66 10.84 2.29
N SER A 53 17.55 10.16 3.02
CA SER A 53 17.34 8.79 3.50
C SER A 53 16.26 8.66 4.58
N GLU A 54 16.08 9.68 5.42
CA GLU A 54 15.01 9.72 6.42
C GLU A 54 13.67 10.07 5.78
N TRP A 55 13.68 11.02 4.84
CA TRP A 55 12.51 11.36 4.05
C TRP A 55 12.00 10.13 3.28
N PHE A 56 12.90 9.46 2.53
CA PHE A 56 12.57 8.26 1.78
C PHE A 56 12.04 7.14 2.69
N ARG A 57 12.62 6.95 3.87
CA ARG A 57 12.16 5.96 4.84
C ARG A 57 10.74 6.24 5.33
N ARG A 58 10.42 7.50 5.66
CA ARG A 58 9.06 7.88 6.09
C ARG A 58 8.07 7.73 4.94
N ALA A 59 8.44 8.17 3.76
CA ALA A 59 7.63 8.02 2.55
C ALA A 59 7.34 6.54 2.27
N ALA A 60 8.35 5.68 2.29
CA ALA A 60 8.20 4.24 2.03
C ALA A 60 7.35 3.53 3.11
N LYS A 61 7.44 3.94 4.38
CA LYS A 61 6.61 3.37 5.46
C LYS A 61 5.14 3.76 5.36
N ASN A 62 4.87 4.97 4.86
CA ASN A 62 3.51 5.50 4.74
C ASN A 62 2.92 5.29 3.34
N ALA A 63 3.71 4.76 2.40
CA ALA A 63 3.25 4.48 1.05
C ALA A 63 2.18 3.39 1.12
N LYS A 64 0.94 3.77 0.77
CA LYS A 64 -0.10 2.79 0.45
C LYS A 64 0.22 2.24 -0.93
N VAL A 65 0.73 1.02 -0.97
CA VAL A 65 0.87 0.27 -2.22
C VAL A 65 -0.45 -0.45 -2.44
N PHE A 66 -1.29 0.11 -3.30
CA PHE A 66 -2.49 -0.61 -3.74
C PHE A 66 -2.02 -1.73 -4.68
N PRO A 67 -2.26 -3.00 -4.34
CA PRO A 67 -2.03 -4.07 -5.28
C PRO A 67 -2.89 -3.81 -6.53
N ARG A 68 -2.42 -4.29 -7.69
CA ARG A 68 -3.28 -4.31 -8.88
C ARG A 68 -4.50 -5.16 -8.54
N PHE A 69 -5.70 -4.67 -8.88
CA PHE A 69 -6.92 -5.43 -8.70
C PHE A 69 -6.76 -6.83 -9.27
N THR A 70 -7.16 -7.82 -8.48
CA THR A 70 -7.21 -9.22 -8.89
C THR A 70 -8.15 -9.36 -10.09
N VAL A 71 -8.02 -10.50 -10.80
CA VAL A 71 -8.91 -10.80 -11.93
C VAL A 71 -10.37 -10.84 -11.48
N GLU A 72 -10.63 -11.30 -10.25
CA GLU A 72 -11.97 -11.36 -9.65
C GLU A 72 -12.53 -9.96 -9.36
N GLU A 73 -11.78 -9.10 -8.67
CA GLU A 73 -12.18 -7.71 -8.40
C GLU A 73 -12.47 -6.95 -9.70
N THR A 74 -11.60 -7.11 -10.70
CA THR A 74 -11.81 -6.52 -12.03
C THR A 74 -13.07 -7.08 -12.69
N GLY A 75 -13.41 -8.35 -12.45
CA GLY A 75 -14.66 -8.97 -12.86
C GLY A 75 -15.89 -8.32 -12.22
N TRP A 76 -15.84 -8.03 -10.93
CA TRP A 76 -16.92 -7.32 -10.22
C TRP A 76 -17.14 -5.91 -10.75
N PHE A 77 -16.08 -5.15 -11.02
CA PHE A 77 -16.20 -3.83 -11.64
C PHE A 77 -16.82 -3.87 -13.03
N ARG A 78 -16.47 -4.87 -13.86
CA ARG A 78 -17.12 -5.08 -15.17
C ARG A 78 -18.59 -5.44 -15.02
N MET A 79 -18.95 -6.28 -14.05
CA MET A 79 -20.34 -6.62 -13.79
C MET A 79 -21.14 -5.39 -13.34
N LEU A 80 -20.57 -4.56 -12.46
CA LEU A 80 -21.18 -3.30 -12.02
C LEU A 80 -21.42 -2.34 -13.19
N ALA A 81 -20.45 -2.20 -14.10
CA ALA A 81 -20.62 -1.40 -15.31
C ALA A 81 -21.75 -1.94 -16.21
N GLY A 82 -21.87 -3.27 -16.33
CA GLY A 82 -22.98 -3.92 -17.03
C GLY A 82 -24.34 -3.61 -16.38
N LEU A 83 -24.43 -3.66 -15.05
CA LEU A 83 -25.65 -3.31 -14.32
C LEU A 83 -26.03 -1.84 -14.48
N ALA A 84 -25.05 -0.93 -14.48
CA ALA A 84 -25.30 0.49 -14.72
C ALA A 84 -25.91 0.74 -16.11
N ASN A 85 -25.42 0.03 -17.14
CA ASN A 85 -26.01 0.08 -18.47
C ASN A 85 -27.43 -0.49 -18.50
N ASN A 86 -27.65 -1.64 -17.84
CA ASN A 86 -28.99 -2.22 -17.75
C ASN A 86 -29.97 -1.27 -17.06
N LEU A 87 -29.55 -0.62 -15.98
CA LEU A 87 -30.36 0.39 -15.29
C LEU A 87 -30.68 1.58 -16.21
N ASN A 88 -29.70 2.08 -16.96
CA ASN A 88 -29.92 3.17 -17.91
C ASN A 88 -30.95 2.79 -18.99
N GLN A 89 -30.88 1.57 -19.52
CA GLN A 89 -31.86 1.05 -20.47
C GLN A 89 -33.26 0.95 -19.84
N LEU A 90 -33.36 0.47 -18.59
CA LEU A 90 -34.64 0.43 -17.90
C LEU A 90 -35.22 1.83 -17.68
N THR A 91 -34.40 2.83 -17.35
CA THR A 91 -34.84 4.22 -17.20
C THR A 91 -35.43 4.76 -18.51
N HIS A 92 -34.74 4.54 -19.64
CA HIS A 92 -35.26 4.92 -20.96
C HIS A 92 -36.57 4.19 -21.30
N LEU A 93 -36.64 2.88 -21.02
CA LEU A 93 -37.85 2.10 -21.28
C LEU A 93 -39.02 2.51 -20.38
N ALA A 94 -38.78 2.80 -19.11
CA ALA A 94 -39.81 3.28 -18.18
C ALA A 94 -40.39 4.64 -18.59
N HIS A 95 -39.54 5.53 -19.13
CA HIS A 95 -39.97 6.81 -19.66
C HIS A 95 -40.90 6.65 -20.88
N VAL A 96 -40.70 5.61 -21.70
CA VAL A 96 -41.49 5.36 -22.92
C VAL A 96 -42.75 4.51 -22.65
N ALA A 97 -42.63 3.48 -21.80
CA ALA A 97 -43.65 2.44 -21.61
C ALA A 97 -44.38 2.48 -20.26
N GLY A 98 -43.99 3.40 -19.36
CA GLY A 98 -44.54 3.51 -18.00
C GLY A 98 -43.87 2.56 -16.99
N LEU A 99 -43.83 2.99 -15.73
CA LEU A 99 -43.02 2.37 -14.68
C LEU A 99 -43.56 1.04 -14.13
N PHE A 100 -44.87 0.83 -14.18
CA PHE A 100 -45.55 -0.31 -13.53
C PHE A 100 -45.14 -1.67 -14.14
N THR A 101 -44.90 -1.72 -15.45
CA THR A 101 -44.48 -2.94 -16.15
C THR A 101 -43.01 -3.31 -15.89
N LEU A 102 -42.23 -2.40 -15.32
CA LEU A 102 -40.77 -2.52 -15.18
C LEU A 102 -40.30 -2.68 -13.73
N ALA A 103 -41.19 -2.50 -12.75
CA ALA A 103 -40.88 -2.52 -11.32
C ALA A 103 -40.14 -3.82 -10.88
N MET A 104 -40.56 -4.98 -11.40
CA MET A 104 -39.93 -6.26 -11.07
C MET A 104 -38.49 -6.36 -11.61
N LYS A 105 -38.21 -5.81 -12.80
CA LYS A 105 -36.86 -5.80 -13.37
C LYS A 105 -35.93 -4.86 -12.59
N CYS A 106 -36.44 -3.71 -12.18
CA CYS A 106 -35.69 -2.77 -11.33
C CYS A 106 -35.31 -3.39 -9.98
N GLN A 107 -36.23 -4.12 -9.33
CA GLN A 107 -35.95 -4.80 -8.06
C GLN A 107 -34.84 -5.85 -8.19
N THR A 108 -34.81 -6.62 -9.28
CA THR A 108 -33.75 -7.62 -9.50
C THR A 108 -32.37 -6.96 -9.66
N ILE A 109 -32.29 -5.87 -10.42
CA ILE A 109 -31.02 -5.14 -10.61
C ILE A 109 -30.55 -4.53 -9.29
N LEU A 110 -31.45 -3.97 -8.48
CA LEU A 110 -31.11 -3.41 -7.18
C LEU A 110 -30.50 -4.46 -6.24
N LYS A 111 -31.06 -5.68 -6.19
CA LYS A 111 -30.47 -6.79 -5.42
C LYS A 111 -29.08 -7.17 -5.90
N GLN A 112 -28.87 -7.22 -7.21
CA GLN A 112 -27.55 -7.54 -7.79
C GLN A 112 -26.50 -6.46 -7.48
N VAL A 113 -26.91 -5.18 -7.45
CA VAL A 113 -26.05 -4.07 -7.05
C VAL A 113 -25.68 -4.18 -5.57
N GLU A 114 -26.65 -4.47 -4.70
CA GLU A 114 -26.43 -4.63 -3.26
C GLU A 114 -25.45 -5.79 -2.95
N GLU A 115 -25.62 -6.93 -3.60
CA GLU A 115 -24.70 -8.07 -3.48
C GLU A 115 -23.28 -7.74 -3.96
N LEU A 116 -23.15 -6.98 -5.05
CA LEU A 116 -21.85 -6.55 -5.58
C LEU A 116 -21.15 -5.57 -4.65
N ILE A 117 -21.87 -4.58 -4.14
CA ILE A 117 -21.34 -3.60 -3.19
C ILE A 117 -20.87 -4.32 -1.92
N THR A 118 -21.64 -5.30 -1.43
CA THR A 118 -21.28 -6.11 -0.26
C THR A 118 -20.00 -6.92 -0.49
N LYS A 119 -19.81 -7.49 -1.69
CA LYS A 119 -18.59 -8.21 -2.07
C LYS A 119 -17.37 -7.28 -2.13
N LEU A 120 -17.53 -6.11 -2.74
CA LEU A 120 -16.46 -5.10 -2.82
C LEU A 120 -16.05 -4.58 -1.43
N SER A 121 -17.02 -4.23 -0.59
CA SER A 121 -16.74 -3.72 0.76
C SER A 121 -16.09 -4.77 1.69
N SER A 122 -16.31 -6.05 1.42
CA SER A 122 -15.71 -7.14 2.19
C SER A 122 -14.26 -7.45 1.76
N HIS A 123 -13.85 -6.98 0.58
CA HIS A 123 -12.54 -7.25 -0.02
C HIS A 123 -11.58 -6.03 0.06
N ASP A 124 -12.09 -4.84 0.41
CA ASP A 124 -11.29 -3.64 0.72
C ASP A 124 -10.63 -3.78 2.12
N GLY A 125 -9.65 -4.69 2.24
CA GLY A 125 -8.77 -4.87 3.41
C GLY A 125 -7.37 -4.32 3.19
#